data_AF-A0A423H5I5-F1
#
_entry.id   AF-A0A423H5I5-F1
#
_cell.length_a   1.000
_cell.length_b   1.000
_cell.length_c   1.000
_cell.angle_alpha   90.00
_cell.angle_beta   90.00
_cell.angle_gamma   90.00
#
_symmetry.space_group_name_H-M   'P 1'
#
loop_
_entity.id
_entity.type
_entity.pdbx_description
1 polymer ?
#
loop_
_entity_poly.entity_id
_entity_poly.type
_entity_poly.pdbx_seq_one_letter_code
_entity_poly.pdbx_strand_id
1 'polypeptide(L)'
;MSSFALILSHFEKYQRSLFFEIFEVVGFMEGFNDVDLSKRLEKVGCVLSLQRIISGRGDPREVGHIIADALPGWHNPERVNSYFKIFFSDLNFYSKAMVTELEMMWQLRHSIVHTAGVVSREDAMKAPELRGLRDKGLVFSEGFINEVGRRFHMIVQLSLQQLEQAVRKAITPSLEDPEDLIEPLIRFESPRSTWFEAGN
;
A
#
# COMPACT_ATOMS: atom_id res chain seq x y z
N MET A 1 9.79 19.65 4.96
CA MET A 1 8.71 19.38 3.99
C MET A 1 9.04 18.20 3.06
N SER A 2 10.24 18.13 2.48
CA SER A 2 10.70 17.00 1.64
C SER A 2 10.58 15.63 2.32
N SER A 3 10.85 15.53 3.63
CA SER A 3 10.77 14.28 4.39
C SER A 3 9.39 13.63 4.37
N PHE A 4 8.30 14.43 4.44
CA PHE A 4 6.94 13.88 4.37
C PHE A 4 6.66 13.27 2.99
N ALA A 5 7.00 13.98 1.91
CA ALA A 5 6.83 13.47 0.56
C ALA A 5 7.68 12.21 0.30
N LEU A 6 8.87 12.15 0.89
CA LEU A 6 9.75 10.98 0.83
C LEU A 6 9.13 9.77 1.55
N ILE A 7 8.62 9.95 2.77
CA ILE A 7 7.94 8.89 3.54
C ILE A 7 6.80 8.28 2.72
N LEU A 8 5.91 9.10 2.17
CA LEU A 8 4.79 8.64 1.35
C LEU A 8 5.28 7.90 0.08
N SER A 9 6.37 8.35 -0.54
CA SER A 9 6.94 7.67 -1.71
C SER A 9 7.53 6.30 -1.35
N HIS A 10 8.13 6.15 -0.16
CA HIS A 10 8.57 4.84 0.34
C HIS A 10 7.38 3.96 0.70
N PHE A 11 6.34 4.53 1.29
CA PHE A 11 5.11 3.81 1.61
C PHE A 11 4.44 3.25 0.34
N GLU A 12 4.44 4.01 -0.77
CA GLU A 12 3.97 3.52 -2.07
C GLU A 12 4.75 2.29 -2.55
N LYS A 13 6.08 2.32 -2.45
CA LYS A 13 6.95 1.19 -2.83
C LYS A 13 6.71 -0.03 -1.94
N TYR A 14 6.53 0.21 -0.64
CA TYR A 14 6.22 -0.85 0.31
C TYR A 14 4.92 -1.58 -0.05
N GLN A 15 3.84 -0.85 -0.36
CA GLN A 15 2.58 -1.46 -0.77
C GLN A 15 2.71 -2.32 -2.03
N ARG A 16 3.53 -1.86 -2.99
CA ARG A 16 3.83 -2.62 -4.20
C ARG A 16 4.60 -3.90 -3.90
N SER A 17 5.63 -3.83 -3.04
CA SER A 17 6.40 -5.00 -2.59
C SER A 17 5.46 -6.02 -1.96
N LEU A 18 4.62 -5.58 -1.02
CA LEU A 18 3.68 -6.47 -0.33
C LEU A 18 2.70 -7.15 -1.29
N PHE A 19 2.17 -6.41 -2.27
CA PHE A 19 1.31 -7.00 -3.30
C PHE A 19 2.06 -8.03 -4.14
N PHE A 20 3.29 -7.71 -4.54
CA PHE A 20 4.16 -8.61 -5.31
C PHE A 20 4.41 -9.90 -4.52
N GLU A 21 4.78 -9.80 -3.25
CA GLU A 21 5.07 -10.93 -2.39
C GLU A 21 3.85 -11.85 -2.22
N ILE A 22 2.65 -11.27 -2.05
CA ILE A 22 1.40 -12.06 -2.05
C ILE A 22 1.20 -12.74 -3.39
N PHE A 23 1.40 -12.04 -4.49
CA PHE A 23 1.20 -12.59 -5.83
C PHE A 23 2.05 -13.85 -6.06
N GLU A 24 3.31 -13.85 -5.63
CA GLU A 24 4.20 -15.01 -5.79
C GLU A 24 3.74 -16.22 -4.97
N VAL A 25 3.06 -16.01 -3.84
CA VAL A 25 2.56 -17.12 -3.01
C VAL A 25 1.13 -17.57 -3.33
N VAL A 26 0.46 -16.93 -4.28
CA VAL A 26 -0.92 -17.31 -4.69
C VAL A 26 -1.01 -18.78 -5.12
N GLY A 27 0.05 -19.33 -5.71
CA GLY A 27 0.08 -20.74 -6.13
C GLY A 27 -0.07 -21.74 -4.96
N PHE A 28 0.14 -21.31 -3.72
CA PHE A 28 -0.02 -22.12 -2.51
C PHE A 28 -1.39 -21.92 -1.83
N MET A 29 -2.25 -21.08 -2.39
CA MET A 29 -3.59 -20.78 -1.86
C MET A 29 -4.68 -21.59 -2.55
N GLU A 30 -5.70 -22.01 -1.80
CA GLU A 30 -6.86 -22.71 -2.37
C GLU A 30 -7.76 -21.78 -3.19
N GLY A 31 -8.39 -22.33 -4.23
CA GLY A 31 -9.44 -21.65 -4.99
C GLY A 31 -8.94 -20.61 -6.01
N PHE A 32 -7.62 -20.52 -6.24
CA PHE A 32 -7.08 -19.68 -7.30
C PHE A 32 -7.03 -20.38 -8.66
N ASN A 33 -7.40 -19.62 -9.68
CA ASN A 33 -7.35 -20.03 -11.08
C ASN A 33 -6.71 -18.87 -11.87
N ASP A 34 -5.63 -19.15 -12.58
CA ASP A 34 -4.84 -18.15 -13.32
C ASP A 34 -5.67 -17.33 -14.32
N VAL A 35 -6.65 -17.97 -14.97
CA VAL A 35 -7.52 -17.31 -15.95
C VAL A 35 -8.42 -16.29 -15.25
N ASP A 36 -8.97 -16.65 -14.09
CA ASP A 36 -9.81 -15.74 -13.32
C ASP A 36 -9.00 -14.65 -12.62
N LEU A 37 -7.82 -14.97 -12.10
CA LEU A 37 -6.87 -14.02 -11.54
C LEU A 37 -6.46 -12.97 -12.59
N SER A 38 -6.12 -13.40 -13.80
CA SER A 38 -5.79 -12.52 -14.93
C SER A 38 -6.94 -11.55 -15.25
N LYS A 39 -8.18 -12.06 -15.34
CA LYS A 39 -9.37 -11.22 -15.56
C LYS A 39 -9.59 -10.21 -14.44
N ARG A 40 -9.39 -10.61 -13.18
CA ARG A 40 -9.49 -9.71 -12.02
C ARG A 40 -8.43 -8.60 -12.09
N LEU A 41 -7.19 -8.92 -12.47
CA LEU A 41 -6.10 -7.95 -12.68
C LEU A 41 -6.43 -6.96 -13.81
N GLU A 42 -6.90 -7.43 -14.95
CA GLU A 42 -7.33 -6.57 -16.06
C GLU A 42 -8.46 -5.63 -15.63
N LYS A 43 -9.45 -6.15 -14.88
CA LYS A 43 -10.59 -5.37 -14.38
C LYS A 43 -10.19 -4.21 -13.48
N VAL A 44 -9.15 -4.35 -12.66
CA VAL A 44 -8.64 -3.26 -11.81
C VAL A 44 -7.71 -2.28 -12.56
N GLY A 45 -7.46 -2.55 -13.86
CA GLY A 45 -6.68 -1.72 -14.75
C GLY A 45 -5.21 -2.08 -14.82
N CYS A 46 -4.84 -3.34 -14.55
CA CYS A 46 -3.50 -3.84 -14.86
C CYS A 46 -3.32 -3.87 -16.38
N VAL A 47 -2.41 -3.05 -16.91
CA VAL A 47 -2.09 -3.01 -18.33
C VAL A 47 -0.60 -3.28 -18.53
N LEU A 48 -0.29 -4.48 -19.03
CA LEU A 48 1.05 -4.86 -19.41
C LEU A 48 1.35 -4.30 -20.81
N SER A 49 2.41 -3.51 -20.94
CA SER A 49 2.91 -3.04 -22.24
C SER A 49 4.24 -3.72 -22.57
N LEU A 50 4.45 -4.04 -23.85
CA LEU A 50 5.73 -4.55 -24.33
C LEU A 50 6.89 -3.62 -23.94
N GLN A 51 6.68 -2.31 -23.97
CA GLN A 51 7.67 -1.32 -23.54
C GLN A 51 8.09 -1.53 -22.08
N ARG A 52 7.15 -1.81 -21.18
CA ARG A 52 7.43 -2.05 -19.75
C ARG A 52 8.26 -3.31 -19.56
N ILE A 53 7.91 -4.39 -20.26
CA ILE A 53 8.66 -5.66 -20.23
C ILE A 53 10.08 -5.45 -20.76
N ILE A 54 10.22 -4.78 -21.91
CA ILE A 54 11.52 -4.53 -22.55
C ILE A 54 12.39 -3.57 -21.72
N SER A 55 11.79 -2.60 -21.01
CA SER A 55 12.53 -1.66 -20.17
C SER A 55 13.25 -2.32 -18.98
N GLY A 56 12.79 -3.51 -18.55
CA GLY A 56 13.47 -4.34 -17.55
C GLY A 56 14.55 -5.24 -18.12
N ARG A 57 14.87 -5.16 -19.43
CA ARG A 57 15.87 -6.03 -20.04
C ARG A 57 17.24 -5.84 -19.38
N GLY A 58 17.80 -6.94 -18.87
CA GLY A 58 19.12 -6.96 -18.21
C GLY A 58 19.05 -6.95 -16.69
N ASP A 59 17.85 -6.85 -16.12
CA ASP A 59 17.58 -6.92 -14.68
C ASP A 59 16.56 -8.04 -14.43
N PRO A 60 16.94 -9.16 -13.80
CA PRO A 60 16.00 -10.25 -13.53
C PRO A 60 14.90 -9.75 -12.58
N ARG A 61 13.65 -9.76 -13.06
CA ARG A 61 12.48 -9.36 -12.27
C ARG A 61 11.47 -10.49 -12.21
N GLU A 62 10.94 -10.70 -11.02
CA GLU A 62 9.84 -11.63 -10.79
C GLU A 62 8.53 -11.10 -11.39
N VAL A 63 7.62 -12.01 -11.71
CA VAL A 63 6.40 -11.69 -12.47
C VAL A 63 5.50 -10.76 -11.65
N GLY A 64 5.36 -11.01 -10.35
CA GLY A 64 4.58 -10.16 -9.47
C GLY A 64 5.10 -8.71 -9.41
N HIS A 65 6.41 -8.49 -9.55
CA HIS A 65 6.97 -7.12 -9.63
C HIS A 65 6.52 -6.40 -10.90
N ILE A 66 6.49 -7.10 -12.04
CA ILE A 66 6.03 -6.54 -13.32
C ILE A 66 4.55 -6.16 -13.22
N ILE A 67 3.74 -7.02 -12.58
CA ILE A 67 2.30 -6.81 -12.38
C ILE A 67 2.06 -5.65 -11.39
N ALA A 68 2.73 -5.63 -10.24
CA ALA A 68 2.58 -4.57 -9.24
C ALA A 68 2.89 -3.19 -9.82
N ASP A 69 3.95 -3.08 -10.63
CA ASP A 69 4.27 -1.84 -11.32
C ASP A 69 3.20 -1.45 -12.34
N ALA A 70 2.57 -2.43 -13.01
CA ALA A 70 1.55 -2.20 -14.02
C ALA A 70 0.20 -1.74 -13.45
N LEU A 71 -0.01 -1.91 -12.15
CA LEU A 71 -1.15 -1.36 -11.44
C LEU A 71 -0.97 0.15 -11.20
N PRO A 72 -1.88 1.02 -11.66
CA PRO A 72 -1.75 2.46 -11.48
C PRO A 72 -2.28 2.92 -10.10
N GLY A 73 -2.04 4.17 -9.70
CA GLY A 73 -2.80 4.77 -8.59
C GLY A 73 -2.58 4.17 -7.19
N TRP A 74 -1.36 3.71 -6.88
CA TRP A 74 -0.96 3.27 -5.52
C TRP A 74 -1.07 4.36 -4.44
N HIS A 75 -1.20 5.62 -4.83
CA HIS A 75 -1.52 6.73 -3.94
C HIS A 75 -3.02 6.83 -3.60
N ASN A 76 -3.89 5.98 -4.16
CA ASN A 76 -5.30 5.93 -3.85
C ASN A 76 -5.59 4.71 -2.97
N PRO A 77 -5.90 4.90 -1.67
CA PRO A 77 -6.07 3.78 -0.74
C PRO A 77 -7.28 2.88 -1.07
N GLU A 78 -8.36 3.41 -1.63
CA GLU A 78 -9.49 2.58 -2.10
C GLU A 78 -9.09 1.69 -3.28
N ARG A 79 -8.24 2.22 -4.17
CA ARG A 79 -7.68 1.44 -5.28
C ARG A 79 -6.75 0.35 -4.78
N VAL A 80 -5.91 0.65 -3.78
CA VAL A 80 -5.07 -0.36 -3.13
C VAL A 80 -5.94 -1.45 -2.48
N ASN A 81 -7.02 -1.09 -1.78
CA ASN A 81 -7.99 -2.07 -1.28
C ASN A 81 -8.51 -2.99 -2.39
N SER A 82 -8.86 -2.43 -3.56
CA SER A 82 -9.31 -3.23 -4.70
C SER A 82 -8.24 -4.22 -5.20
N TYR A 83 -6.95 -3.91 -5.04
CA TYR A 83 -5.86 -4.79 -5.43
C TYR A 83 -5.75 -6.00 -4.50
N PHE A 84 -5.77 -5.77 -3.19
CA PHE A 84 -5.75 -6.88 -2.23
C PHE A 84 -7.04 -7.72 -2.28
N LYS A 85 -8.17 -7.13 -2.69
CA LYS A 85 -9.42 -7.86 -2.95
C LYS A 85 -9.36 -8.81 -4.14
N ILE A 86 -8.37 -8.67 -5.02
CA ILE A 86 -8.12 -9.65 -6.09
C ILE A 86 -7.77 -10.99 -5.47
N PHE A 87 -7.00 -10.99 -4.39
CA PHE A 87 -6.61 -12.20 -3.68
C PHE A 87 -7.66 -12.61 -2.64
N PHE A 88 -8.19 -11.64 -1.89
CA PHE A 88 -9.06 -11.90 -0.75
C PHE A 88 -10.32 -11.04 -0.85
N SER A 89 -11.42 -11.59 -1.39
CA SER A 89 -12.64 -10.81 -1.72
C SER A 89 -13.21 -10.02 -0.54
N ASP A 90 -13.07 -10.55 0.67
CA ASP A 90 -13.63 -9.98 1.89
C ASP A 90 -12.63 -9.08 2.65
N LEU A 91 -11.39 -8.97 2.18
CA LEU A 91 -10.36 -8.16 2.81
C LEU A 91 -10.52 -6.69 2.42
N ASN A 92 -10.57 -5.83 3.44
CA ASN A 92 -10.28 -4.40 3.28
C ASN A 92 -8.91 -4.14 3.89
N PHE A 93 -7.87 -4.13 3.07
CA PHE A 93 -6.49 -3.95 3.52
C PHE A 93 -6.35 -2.71 4.42
N TYR A 94 -6.95 -1.60 3.97
CA TYR A 94 -7.20 -0.41 4.76
C TYR A 94 -8.66 -0.35 5.21
N SER A 95 -8.86 -0.14 6.51
CA SER A 95 -10.17 0.22 7.05
C SER A 95 -10.66 1.56 6.50
N LYS A 96 -11.97 1.84 6.60
CA LYS A 96 -12.54 3.13 6.16
C LYS A 96 -11.88 4.35 6.81
N ALA A 97 -11.51 4.25 8.09
CA ALA A 97 -10.82 5.33 8.79
C ALA A 97 -9.41 5.56 8.22
N MET A 98 -8.68 4.48 7.94
CA MET A 98 -7.34 4.54 7.32
C MET A 98 -7.41 5.10 5.91
N VAL A 99 -8.43 4.74 5.13
CA VAL A 99 -8.66 5.32 3.80
C VAL A 99 -8.74 6.84 3.88
N THR A 100 -9.61 7.37 4.74
CA THR A 100 -9.77 8.82 4.91
C THR A 100 -8.46 9.50 5.36
N GLU A 101 -7.74 8.90 6.31
CA GLU A 101 -6.46 9.42 6.78
C GLU A 101 -5.40 9.42 5.67
N LEU A 102 -5.29 8.34 4.90
CA LEU A 102 -4.37 8.23 3.77
C LEU A 102 -4.72 9.19 2.64
N GLU A 103 -6.00 9.34 2.27
CA GLU A 103 -6.43 10.30 1.26
C GLU A 103 -6.00 11.73 1.61
N MET A 104 -6.21 12.13 2.86
CA MET A 104 -5.73 13.41 3.38
C MET A 104 -4.20 13.52 3.28
N MET A 105 -3.45 12.49 3.70
CA MET A 105 -1.99 12.50 3.65
C MET A 105 -1.45 12.58 2.22
N TRP A 106 -2.04 11.84 1.27
CA TRP A 106 -1.70 11.91 -0.15
C TRP A 106 -1.98 13.28 -0.73
N GLN A 107 -3.08 13.90 -0.32
CA GLN A 107 -3.42 15.25 -0.74
C GLN A 107 -2.47 16.30 -0.17
N LEU A 108 -2.06 16.16 1.10
CA LEU A 108 -1.01 16.99 1.69
C LEU A 108 0.33 16.84 0.95
N ARG A 109 0.68 15.60 0.55
CA ARG A 109 1.88 15.36 -0.26
C ARG A 109 1.78 16.07 -1.60
N HIS A 110 0.63 15.98 -2.27
CA HIS A 110 0.40 16.67 -3.53
C HIS A 110 0.64 18.18 -3.37
N SER A 111 0.09 18.79 -2.33
CA SER A 111 0.29 20.23 -2.10
C SER A 111 1.76 20.58 -1.79
N ILE A 112 2.46 19.76 -1.01
CA ILE A 112 3.89 19.98 -0.74
C ILE A 112 4.73 19.91 -2.03
N VAL A 113 4.46 18.93 -2.90
CA VAL A 113 5.28 18.67 -4.08
C VAL A 113 4.92 19.58 -5.27
N HIS A 114 3.64 19.84 -5.47
CA HIS A 114 3.15 20.47 -6.71
C HIS A 114 2.66 21.91 -6.53
N THR A 115 2.38 22.35 -5.30
CA THR A 115 1.87 23.71 -5.04
C THR A 115 2.74 24.45 -4.01
N ALA A 116 4.01 24.05 -3.89
CA ALA A 116 4.99 24.65 -2.98
C ALA A 116 4.52 24.71 -1.51
N GLY A 117 3.73 23.71 -1.09
CA GLY A 117 3.17 23.63 0.26
C GLY A 117 1.91 24.47 0.48
N VAL A 118 1.26 24.98 -0.55
CA VAL A 118 -0.03 25.71 -0.43
C VAL A 118 -1.19 24.79 -0.75
N VAL A 119 -2.16 24.64 0.14
CA VAL A 119 -3.37 23.85 -0.17
C VAL A 119 -4.25 24.68 -1.12
N SER A 120 -4.25 24.33 -2.41
CA SER A 120 -5.08 25.02 -3.40
C SER A 120 -6.58 24.77 -3.15
N ARG A 121 -7.44 25.51 -3.84
CA ARG A 121 -8.90 25.31 -3.76
C ARG A 121 -9.29 23.92 -4.22
N GLU A 122 -8.68 23.47 -5.31
CA GLU A 122 -8.90 22.16 -5.92
C GLU A 122 -8.44 21.04 -4.98
N ASP A 123 -7.28 21.21 -4.35
CA ASP A 123 -6.73 20.27 -3.38
C ASP A 123 -7.60 20.17 -2.13
N ALA A 124 -8.08 21.31 -1.61
CA ALA A 124 -8.98 21.37 -0.46
C ALA A 124 -10.35 20.71 -0.71
N MET A 125 -10.77 20.57 -1.97
CA MET A 125 -12.03 19.90 -2.32
C MET A 125 -11.89 18.37 -2.36
N LYS A 126 -10.68 17.84 -2.58
CA LYS A 126 -10.41 16.40 -2.70
C LYS A 126 -10.41 15.66 -1.36
N ALA A 127 -10.05 16.34 -0.27
CA ALA A 127 -10.10 15.80 1.09
C ALA A 127 -10.95 16.70 2.01
N PRO A 128 -12.08 16.22 2.56
CA PRO A 128 -12.97 17.03 3.40
C PRO A 128 -12.26 17.75 4.55
N GLU A 129 -11.26 17.11 5.15
CA GLU A 129 -10.46 17.60 6.28
C GLU A 129 -9.61 18.83 5.89
N LEU A 130 -9.30 19.00 4.60
CA LEU A 130 -8.47 20.10 4.10
C LEU A 130 -9.27 21.33 3.68
N ARG A 131 -10.61 21.28 3.67
CA ARG A 131 -11.47 22.40 3.25
C ARG A 131 -11.18 23.70 4.00
N GLY A 132 -10.89 23.60 5.30
CA GLY A 132 -10.54 24.74 6.16
C GLY A 132 -9.14 25.33 5.91
N LEU A 133 -8.32 24.65 5.11
CA LEU A 133 -6.95 25.04 4.77
C LEU A 133 -6.81 25.63 3.37
N ARG A 134 -7.92 25.82 2.64
CA ARG A 134 -7.92 26.42 1.30
C ARG A 134 -7.14 27.74 1.25
N ASP A 135 -6.29 27.86 0.22
CA ASP A 135 -5.44 29.01 -0.07
C ASP A 135 -4.42 29.32 1.05
N LYS A 136 -4.18 28.38 1.99
CA LYS A 136 -3.21 28.52 3.08
C LYS A 136 -1.93 27.74 2.81
N GLY A 137 -0.80 28.35 3.20
CA GLY A 137 0.48 27.66 3.30
C GLY A 137 0.47 26.66 4.46
N LEU A 138 0.98 25.46 4.20
CA LEU A 138 1.20 24.43 5.20
C LEU A 138 2.40 24.83 6.06
N VAL A 139 2.14 25.08 7.33
CA VAL A 139 3.17 25.29 8.36
C VAL A 139 3.11 24.10 9.30
N PHE A 140 4.12 23.24 9.23
CA PHE A 140 4.23 22.07 10.09
C PHE A 140 5.01 22.42 11.35
N SER A 141 4.44 22.12 12.51
CA SER A 141 5.12 22.30 13.79
C SER A 141 6.29 21.33 13.95
N GLU A 142 7.17 21.64 14.89
CA GLU A 142 8.11 20.66 15.43
C GLU A 142 7.33 19.42 15.89
N GLY A 143 7.81 18.23 15.50
CA GLY A 143 7.14 16.96 15.79
C GLY A 143 6.16 16.45 14.73
N PHE A 144 5.78 17.23 13.71
CA PHE A 144 4.86 16.75 12.66
C PHE A 144 5.32 15.44 12.00
N ILE A 145 6.61 15.34 11.66
CA ILE A 145 7.17 14.13 11.03
C ILE A 145 7.11 12.93 11.98
N ASN A 146 7.32 13.13 13.28
CA ASN A 146 7.23 12.05 14.27
C ASN A 146 5.79 11.54 14.40
N GLU A 147 4.82 12.45 14.42
CA GLU A 147 3.41 12.08 14.48
C GLU A 147 2.98 11.34 13.21
N VAL A 148 3.37 11.83 12.03
CA VAL A 148 3.15 11.12 10.76
C VAL A 148 3.76 9.71 10.79
N GLY A 149 4.99 9.57 11.29
CA GLY A 149 5.66 8.27 11.44
C GLY A 149 4.87 7.31 12.33
N ARG A 150 4.35 7.78 13.47
CA ARG A 150 3.49 6.98 14.36
C ARG A 150 2.19 6.56 13.68
N ARG A 151 1.56 7.47 12.94
CA ARG A 151 0.33 7.16 12.18
C ARG A 151 0.58 6.11 11.11
N PHE A 152 1.64 6.24 10.32
CA PHE A 152 2.01 5.21 9.34
C PHE A 152 2.29 3.86 9.97
N HIS A 153 3.00 3.87 11.10
CA HIS A 153 3.27 2.63 11.83
C HIS A 153 1.98 1.90 12.20
N MET A 154 0.99 2.61 12.78
CA MET A 154 -0.31 2.01 13.11
C MET A 154 -1.05 1.51 11.85
N ILE A 155 -1.06 2.29 10.77
CA ILE A 155 -1.70 1.88 9.51
C ILE A 155 -1.08 0.59 8.98
N VAL A 156 0.26 0.52 8.91
CA VAL A 156 0.96 -0.67 8.43
C VAL A 156 0.69 -1.87 9.31
N GLN A 157 0.81 -1.73 10.64
CA GLN A 157 0.61 -2.81 11.59
C GLN A 157 -0.80 -3.42 11.47
N LEU A 158 -1.84 -2.57 11.47
CA LEU A 158 -3.22 -3.03 11.38
C LEU A 158 -3.56 -3.61 9.99
N SER A 159 -2.96 -3.08 8.92
CA SER A 159 -3.15 -3.61 7.56
C SER A 159 -2.50 -4.99 7.41
N LEU A 160 -1.30 -5.17 7.97
CA LEU A 160 -0.60 -6.45 7.99
C LEU A 160 -1.32 -7.50 8.83
N GLN A 161 -1.86 -7.15 10.00
CA GLN A 161 -2.63 -8.10 10.81
C GLN A 161 -3.86 -8.63 10.07
N GLN A 162 -4.58 -7.77 9.34
CA GLN A 162 -5.72 -8.20 8.53
C GLN A 162 -5.28 -9.07 7.36
N LEU A 163 -4.17 -8.71 6.71
CA LEU A 163 -3.60 -9.48 5.62
C LEU A 163 -3.12 -10.86 6.09
N GLU A 164 -2.40 -10.94 7.20
CA GLU A 164 -1.95 -12.18 7.81
C GLU A 164 -3.13 -13.14 8.03
N GLN A 165 -4.21 -12.65 8.63
CA GLN A 165 -5.41 -13.44 8.86
C GLN A 165 -6.05 -13.92 7.55
N ALA A 166 -5.99 -13.13 6.49
CA ALA A 166 -6.51 -13.51 5.18
C ALA A 166 -5.63 -14.58 4.51
N VAL A 167 -4.32 -14.40 4.52
CA VAL A 167 -3.33 -15.35 3.98
C VAL A 167 -3.43 -16.69 4.70
N ARG A 168 -3.43 -16.69 6.04
CA ARG A 168 -3.57 -17.90 6.87
C ARG A 168 -4.83 -18.71 6.55
N LYS A 169 -5.93 -18.03 6.24
CA LYS A 169 -7.19 -18.69 5.87
C LYS A 169 -7.20 -19.25 4.44
N ALA A 170 -6.37 -18.68 3.56
CA ALA A 170 -6.35 -19.03 2.14
C ALA A 170 -5.30 -20.09 1.79
N ILE A 171 -4.24 -20.23 2.59
CA ILE A 171 -3.20 -21.23 2.35
C ILE A 171 -3.77 -22.64 2.42
N THR A 172 -3.30 -23.47 1.50
CA THR A 172 -3.73 -24.86 1.39
C THR A 172 -3.35 -25.64 2.65
N PRO A 173 -4.29 -26.35 3.31
CA PRO A 173 -4.00 -27.12 4.54
C PRO A 173 -3.00 -28.26 4.35
N SER A 174 -2.74 -28.67 3.10
CA SER A 174 -1.75 -29.71 2.77
C SER A 174 -0.32 -29.19 2.62
N LEU A 175 -0.10 -27.88 2.75
CA LEU A 175 1.24 -27.31 2.71
C LEU A 175 2.02 -27.72 3.96
N GLU A 176 3.18 -28.33 3.77
CA GLU A 176 4.14 -28.59 4.84
C GLU A 176 4.76 -27.25 5.27
N ASP A 177 4.74 -26.97 6.57
CA ASP A 177 5.28 -25.75 7.19
C ASP A 177 4.82 -24.41 6.56
N PRO A 178 3.52 -24.07 6.65
CA PRO A 178 2.98 -22.84 6.06
C PRO A 178 3.61 -21.55 6.62
N GLU A 179 4.20 -21.60 7.82
CA GLU A 179 4.88 -20.44 8.42
C GLU A 179 6.10 -19.98 7.60
N ASP A 180 6.80 -20.89 6.91
CA ASP A 180 7.95 -20.54 6.08
C ASP A 180 7.56 -19.61 4.91
N LEU A 181 6.30 -19.69 4.47
CA LEU A 181 5.73 -18.76 3.50
C LEU A 181 5.12 -17.53 4.15
N ILE A 182 4.39 -17.69 5.26
CA ILE A 182 3.65 -16.57 5.88
C ILE A 182 4.60 -15.58 6.53
N GLU A 183 5.53 -16.07 7.36
CA GLU A 183 6.38 -15.22 8.20
C GLU A 183 7.12 -14.15 7.38
N PRO A 184 7.78 -14.46 6.24
CA PRO A 184 8.43 -13.44 5.41
C PRO A 184 7.48 -12.36 4.87
N LEU A 185 6.24 -12.71 4.50
CA LEU A 185 5.26 -11.79 3.90
C LEU A 185 4.75 -10.75 4.90
N ILE A 186 4.66 -11.15 6.17
CA ILE A 186 4.07 -10.33 7.24
C ILE A 186 5.12 -9.77 8.19
N ARG A 187 6.41 -10.10 7.96
CA ARG A 187 7.49 -9.73 8.85
C ARG A 187 7.62 -8.23 8.94
N PHE A 188 7.54 -7.72 10.16
CA PHE A 188 7.88 -6.33 10.45
C PHE A 188 9.24 -6.28 11.15
N GLU A 189 10.26 -5.85 10.43
CA GLU A 189 11.55 -5.49 11.04
C GLU A 189 11.61 -3.97 11.28
N SER A 190 11.89 -3.57 12.52
CA SER A 190 12.29 -2.19 12.86
C SER A 190 13.70 -2.22 13.41
N PRO A 191 14.51 -1.18 13.14
CA PRO A 191 15.76 -0.95 13.83
C PRO A 191 15.62 -0.85 15.36
N ARG A 192 14.39 -0.70 15.87
CA ARG A 192 14.05 -0.71 17.29
C ARG A 192 12.85 -1.62 17.52
N SER A 193 13.08 -2.78 18.13
CA SER A 193 12.04 -3.77 18.46
C SER A 193 10.93 -3.21 19.37
N THR A 194 11.27 -2.28 20.27
CA THR A 194 10.34 -1.59 21.18
C THR A 194 9.28 -0.75 20.47
N TRP A 195 9.40 -0.52 19.16
CA TRP A 195 8.36 0.17 18.39
C TRP A 195 7.15 -0.71 18.10
N PHE A 196 7.26 -2.03 18.27
CA PHE A 196 6.16 -2.99 18.05
C PHE A 196 5.47 -3.45 19.32
N GLU A 197 6.05 -3.13 20.48
CA GLU A 197 5.38 -3.32 21.75
C GLU A 197 4.28 -2.28 21.81
N ALA A 198 3.05 -2.70 21.49
CA ALA A 198 1.87 -1.89 21.74
C ALA A 198 1.96 -1.44 23.21
N GLY A 199 2.09 -0.14 23.42
CA GLY A 199 2.04 0.41 24.77
C GLY A 199 0.74 -0.02 25.42
N ASN A 200 0.86 -0.83 26.47
CA ASN A 200 -0.20 -1.02 27.46
C ASN A 200 -0.61 0.32 28.07
#